data_AF-B9M7N7-F1
#
_entry.id   AF-B9M7N7-F1
#
_cell.length_a   1.000
_cell.length_b   1.000
_cell.length_c   1.000
_cell.angle_alpha   90.00
_cell.angle_beta   90.00
_cell.angle_gamma   90.00
#
_symmetry.space_group_name_H-M   'P 1'
#
loop_
_entity.id
_entity.type
_entity.pdbx_description
1 polymer ?
#
loop_
_entity_poly.entity_id
_entity_poly.type
_entity_poly.pdbx_seq_one_letter_code
_entity_poly.pdbx_strand_id
1 'polypeptide(L)'
;MFAKIYAKLASLSLGIWLMAGVIVLLAIGSFSGGGAESGSINDMALFAWLKGAPLAWSWWLWLTIAFLAVLVVNTLLCSIESLRGKFGRTNFLSLIAPQVMHAGFLFIVLAHLFSAYGGLKGIMQVNDGQIIGFPDGTGVAVTNIRGEQGAMGMLTDYRAEIRDNSGNAIGGISPNHPFFYKEFGLYIKDVQLIPQRIALIEIHREPGAGFALAGALLFTVGNLALLATRRGR
;
A
#
# COMPACT_ATOMS: atom_id res chain seq x y z
N MET A 1 35.61 -10.81 14.13
CA MET A 1 35.00 -9.75 13.28
C MET A 1 33.48 -9.88 13.21
N PHE A 2 32.95 -11.05 12.85
CA PHE A 2 31.49 -11.31 12.72
C PHE A 2 30.66 -10.94 13.95
N ALA A 3 31.10 -11.29 15.17
CA ALA A 3 30.38 -10.93 16.39
C ALA A 3 30.18 -9.41 16.58
N LYS A 4 31.17 -8.59 16.17
CA LYS A 4 31.07 -7.13 16.25
C LYS A 4 30.08 -6.57 15.24
N ILE A 5 30.05 -7.15 14.03
CA ILE A 5 29.09 -6.76 12.98
C ILE A 5 27.68 -7.13 13.42
N TYR A 6 27.48 -8.36 13.92
CA TYR A 6 26.20 -8.83 14.45
C TYR A 6 25.69 -7.92 15.57
N ALA A 7 26.52 -7.62 16.58
CA ALA A 7 26.13 -6.75 17.68
C ALA A 7 25.77 -5.32 17.23
N LYS A 8 26.46 -4.78 16.22
CA LYS A 8 26.07 -3.49 15.61
C LYS A 8 24.73 -3.60 14.89
N LEU A 9 24.54 -4.64 14.09
CA LEU A 9 23.30 -4.89 13.35
C LEU A 9 22.10 -5.17 14.25
N ALA A 10 22.30 -5.72 15.45
CA ALA A 10 21.25 -5.94 16.45
C ALA A 10 21.09 -4.78 17.44
N SER A 11 21.81 -3.66 17.24
CA SER A 11 21.73 -2.54 18.17
C SER A 11 20.50 -1.66 17.92
N LEU A 12 19.88 -1.20 19.02
CA LEU A 12 18.78 -0.23 18.97
C LEU A 12 19.22 1.11 18.35
N SER A 13 20.45 1.53 18.64
CA SER A 13 21.01 2.79 18.13
C SER A 13 21.04 2.80 16.59
N LEU A 14 21.48 1.70 15.97
CA LEU A 14 21.45 1.56 14.52
C LEU A 14 20.01 1.67 13.98
N GLY A 15 19.05 0.99 14.61
CA GLY A 15 17.64 1.06 14.21
C GLY A 15 17.10 2.49 14.21
N ILE A 16 17.41 3.28 15.25
CA ILE A 16 17.01 4.70 15.35
C ILE A 16 17.65 5.53 14.21
N TRP A 17 18.95 5.35 13.96
CA TRP A 17 19.63 6.06 12.88
C TRP A 17 19.10 5.70 11.49
N LEU A 18 18.77 4.42 11.26
CA LEU A 18 18.16 3.98 10.01
C LEU A 18 16.78 4.61 9.81
N MET A 19 15.93 4.64 10.84
CA MET A 19 14.62 5.31 10.77
C MET A 19 14.77 6.81 10.49
N ALA A 20 15.67 7.50 11.21
CA ALA A 20 15.94 8.91 10.96
C ALA A 20 16.43 9.14 9.52
N GLY A 21 17.31 8.28 9.02
CA GLY A 21 17.78 8.31 7.64
C GLY A 21 16.66 8.15 6.62
N VAL A 22 15.76 7.18 6.82
CA VAL A 22 14.58 7.00 5.97
C VAL A 22 13.70 8.26 5.97
N ILE A 23 13.43 8.84 7.14
CA ILE A 23 12.62 10.07 7.26
C ILE A 23 13.27 11.23 6.48
N VAL A 24 14.58 11.43 6.64
CA VAL A 24 15.31 12.49 5.93
C VAL A 24 15.29 12.26 4.41
N LEU A 25 15.51 11.04 3.94
CA LEU A 25 15.49 10.71 2.51
C LEU A 25 14.10 10.93 1.90
N LEU A 26 13.03 10.53 2.60
CA LEU A 26 11.66 10.77 2.17
C LEU A 26 11.33 12.27 2.15
N ALA A 27 11.81 13.04 3.14
CA ALA A 27 11.66 14.49 3.15
C ALA A 27 12.36 15.13 1.94
N ILE A 28 13.61 14.75 1.67
CA ILE A 28 14.35 15.20 0.47
C ILE A 28 13.56 14.86 -0.80
N GLY A 29 13.04 13.63 -0.93
CA GLY A 29 12.19 13.22 -2.04
C GLY A 29 10.99 14.13 -2.22
N SER A 30 10.25 14.39 -1.14
CA SER A 30 9.07 15.25 -1.14
C SER A 30 9.36 16.71 -1.57
N PHE A 31 10.52 17.27 -1.22
CA PHE A 31 10.88 18.65 -1.59
C PHE A 31 11.63 18.75 -2.92
N SER A 32 12.23 17.66 -3.40
CA SER A 32 12.94 17.62 -4.68
C SER A 32 12.02 17.42 -5.89
N GLY A 33 10.78 16.96 -5.67
CA GLY A 33 9.81 16.52 -6.68
C GLY A 33 9.10 17.60 -7.52
N GLY A 34 9.75 18.74 -7.82
CA GLY A 34 9.15 19.85 -8.58
C GLY A 34 8.98 19.64 -10.11
N GLY A 35 9.22 18.44 -10.64
CA GLY A 35 9.12 18.14 -12.08
C GLY A 35 7.92 17.27 -12.44
N ALA A 36 7.45 17.32 -13.69
CA ALA A 36 6.31 16.53 -14.19
C ALA A 36 6.44 15.00 -13.95
N GLU A 37 7.66 14.51 -13.80
CA GLU A 37 8.00 13.11 -13.51
C GLU A 37 7.60 12.63 -12.10
N SER A 38 7.32 13.54 -11.16
CA SER A 38 6.88 13.18 -9.80
C SER A 38 5.41 12.78 -9.73
N GLY A 39 4.58 13.21 -10.70
CA GLY A 39 3.17 12.82 -10.78
C GLY A 39 2.99 11.33 -11.09
N SER A 40 3.86 10.77 -11.93
CA SER A 40 3.75 9.40 -12.43
C SER A 40 4.10 8.32 -11.39
N ILE A 41 4.79 8.67 -10.29
CA ILE A 41 5.13 7.70 -9.24
C ILE A 41 3.88 7.14 -8.54
N ASN A 42 2.79 7.91 -8.54
CA ASN A 42 1.53 7.52 -7.92
C ASN A 42 0.60 6.74 -8.86
N ASP A 43 0.99 6.58 -10.12
CA ASP A 43 0.14 5.97 -11.16
C ASP A 43 0.63 4.59 -11.61
N MET A 44 1.80 4.13 -11.14
CA MET A 44 2.31 2.80 -11.44
C MET A 44 3.10 2.20 -10.28
N ALA A 45 3.40 0.91 -10.35
CA ALA A 45 4.20 0.22 -9.34
C ALA A 45 5.60 0.87 -9.19
N LEU A 46 6.05 1.02 -7.95
CA LEU A 46 7.33 1.66 -7.61
C LEU A 46 8.51 1.08 -8.39
N PHE A 47 8.63 -0.25 -8.47
CA PHE A 47 9.74 -0.87 -9.18
C PHE A 47 9.62 -0.77 -10.71
N ALA A 48 8.40 -0.66 -11.24
CA ALA A 48 8.21 -0.39 -12.67
C ALA A 48 8.69 1.03 -12.99
N TRP A 49 8.31 2.02 -12.15
CA TRP A 49 8.75 3.40 -12.27
C TRP A 49 10.28 3.54 -12.12
N LEU A 50 10.88 2.90 -11.11
CA LEU A 50 12.32 2.96 -10.84
C LEU A 50 13.20 2.43 -11.99
N LYS A 51 12.67 1.52 -12.84
CA LYS A 51 13.40 1.03 -14.03
C LYS A 51 13.54 2.10 -15.11
N GLY A 52 12.59 3.03 -15.20
CA GLY A 52 12.61 4.13 -16.17
C GLY A 52 13.21 5.42 -15.62
N ALA A 53 13.17 5.62 -14.30
CA ALA A 53 13.60 6.87 -13.67
C ALA A 53 15.13 7.05 -13.67
N PRO A 54 15.67 8.20 -14.13
CA PRO A 54 17.11 8.46 -14.07
C PRO A 54 17.62 8.49 -12.63
N LEU A 55 18.80 7.90 -12.39
CA LEU A 55 19.39 7.80 -11.04
C LEU A 55 19.60 9.18 -10.38
N ALA A 56 19.90 10.21 -11.17
CA ALA A 56 20.07 11.58 -10.68
C ALA A 56 18.82 12.12 -9.95
N TRP A 57 17.63 11.65 -10.30
CA TRP A 57 16.36 12.06 -9.70
C TRP A 57 15.82 11.05 -8.69
N SER A 58 16.21 9.77 -8.80
CA SER A 58 15.67 8.67 -7.99
C SER A 58 16.62 8.13 -6.91
N TRP A 59 17.84 8.66 -6.78
CA TRP A 59 18.85 8.16 -5.82
C TRP A 59 18.35 8.11 -4.37
N TRP A 60 17.55 9.10 -3.94
CA TRP A 60 17.01 9.17 -2.59
C TRP A 60 16.08 7.99 -2.28
N LEU A 61 15.32 7.55 -3.30
CA LEU A 61 14.41 6.42 -3.19
C LEU A 61 15.17 5.09 -3.17
N TRP A 62 16.23 4.95 -3.98
CA TRP A 62 17.14 3.80 -3.90
C TRP A 62 17.79 3.66 -2.52
N LEU A 63 18.28 4.76 -1.95
CA LEU A 63 18.83 4.77 -0.60
C LEU A 63 17.75 4.45 0.45
N THR A 64 16.52 4.93 0.26
CA THR A 64 15.38 4.62 1.15
C THR A 64 15.10 3.12 1.16
N ILE A 65 15.06 2.48 -0.02
CA ILE A 65 14.89 1.02 -0.14
C ILE A 65 16.04 0.28 0.55
N ALA A 66 17.29 0.72 0.35
CA ALA A 66 18.44 0.11 1.02
C ALA A 66 18.36 0.25 2.55
N PHE A 67 17.97 1.40 3.07
CA PHE A 67 17.85 1.63 4.51
C PHE A 67 16.72 0.81 5.11
N LEU A 68 15.57 0.70 4.42
CA LEU A 68 14.47 -0.17 4.83
C LEU A 68 14.88 -1.63 4.86
N ALA A 69 15.65 -2.11 3.87
CA ALA A 69 16.17 -3.48 3.86
C ALA A 69 17.08 -3.75 5.07
N VAL A 70 18.00 -2.82 5.39
CA VAL A 70 18.85 -2.94 6.58
C VAL A 70 18.03 -2.85 7.87
N LEU A 71 16.99 -2.01 7.91
CA LEU A 71 16.09 -1.86 9.06
C LEU A 71 15.28 -3.14 9.32
N VAL A 72 14.83 -3.84 8.28
CA VAL A 72 14.20 -5.16 8.40
C VAL A 72 15.17 -6.16 9.05
N VAL A 73 16.41 -6.23 8.57
CA VAL A 73 17.44 -7.11 9.15
C VAL A 73 17.72 -6.73 10.61
N ASN A 74 17.90 -5.44 10.91
CA ASN A 74 18.07 -4.95 12.28
C ASN A 74 16.91 -5.37 13.18
N THR A 75 15.67 -5.20 12.72
CA THR A 75 14.46 -5.56 13.48
C THR A 75 14.42 -7.06 13.79
N LEU A 76 14.74 -7.91 12.81
CA LEU A 76 14.80 -9.36 13.01
C LEU A 76 15.89 -9.75 14.04
N LEU A 77 17.08 -9.17 13.93
CA LEU A 77 18.19 -9.48 14.85
C LEU A 77 17.91 -8.97 16.26
N CYS A 78 17.42 -7.74 16.42
CA CYS A 78 16.97 -7.18 17.70
C CYS A 78 15.90 -8.06 18.36
N SER A 79 14.96 -8.58 17.56
CA SER A 79 13.90 -9.50 18.03
C SER A 79 14.48 -10.78 18.62
N ILE A 80 15.41 -11.41 17.90
CA ILE A 80 16.10 -12.64 18.32
C ILE A 80 16.92 -12.41 19.59
N GLU A 81 17.73 -11.34 19.66
CA GLU A 81 18.53 -11.04 20.85
C GLU A 81 17.65 -10.73 22.07
N SER A 82 16.59 -9.94 21.89
CA SER A 82 15.63 -9.62 22.96
C SER A 82 14.96 -10.88 23.51
N LEU A 83 14.56 -11.81 22.63
CA LEU A 83 14.02 -13.11 23.05
C LEU A 83 15.05 -13.91 23.84
N ARG A 84 16.26 -14.11 23.29
CA ARG A 84 17.33 -14.90 23.93
C ARG A 84 17.75 -14.35 25.29
N GLY A 85 17.88 -13.03 25.42
CA GLY A 85 18.36 -12.40 26.65
C GLY A 85 17.33 -12.34 27.79
N LYS A 86 16.04 -12.37 27.45
CA LYS A 86 14.93 -12.20 28.41
C LYS A 86 14.12 -13.47 28.65
N PHE A 87 14.37 -14.53 27.88
CA PHE A 87 13.72 -15.83 28.07
C PHE A 87 13.93 -16.33 29.51
N GLY A 88 12.84 -16.66 30.21
CA GLY A 88 12.86 -17.11 31.60
C GLY A 88 13.13 -16.04 32.66
N ARG A 89 13.41 -14.77 32.28
CA ARG A 89 13.74 -13.68 33.22
C ARG A 89 12.65 -12.62 33.37
N THR A 90 11.66 -12.62 32.48
CA THR A 90 10.61 -11.59 32.42
C THR A 90 9.25 -12.21 32.21
N ASN A 91 8.19 -11.50 32.62
CA ASN A 91 6.82 -11.92 32.38
C ASN A 91 6.56 -12.09 30.87
N PHE A 92 5.79 -13.13 30.53
CA PHE A 92 5.49 -13.49 29.14
C PHE A 92 4.96 -12.31 28.31
N LEU A 93 4.03 -11.52 28.87
CA LEU A 93 3.45 -10.38 28.15
C LEU A 93 4.48 -9.29 27.79
N SER A 94 5.41 -9.00 28.71
CA SER A 94 6.50 -8.04 28.46
C SER A 94 7.56 -8.58 27.49
N LEU A 95 7.68 -9.91 27.38
CA LEU A 95 8.55 -10.56 26.42
C LEU A 95 7.97 -10.53 25.00
N ILE A 96 6.66 -10.81 24.86
CA ILE A 96 6.01 -10.98 23.56
C ILE A 96 5.54 -9.67 22.95
N ALA A 97 5.14 -8.67 23.75
CA ALA A 97 4.60 -7.40 23.23
C ALA A 97 5.56 -6.70 22.23
N PRO A 98 6.87 -6.57 22.50
CA PRO A 98 7.82 -6.05 21.51
C PRO A 98 7.90 -6.88 20.22
N GLN A 99 7.78 -8.20 20.32
CA GLN A 99 7.85 -9.09 19.16
C GLN A 99 6.62 -8.95 18.26
N VAL A 100 5.45 -8.78 18.87
CA VAL A 100 4.20 -8.52 18.15
C VAL A 100 4.28 -7.17 17.41
N MET A 101 4.84 -6.13 18.04
CA MET A 101 5.08 -4.84 17.36
C MET A 101 6.04 -4.99 16.18
N HIS A 102 7.16 -5.69 16.37
CA HIS A 102 8.13 -5.93 15.29
C HIS A 102 7.51 -6.74 14.14
N ALA A 103 6.74 -7.79 14.44
CA ALA A 103 6.02 -8.55 13.43
C ALA A 103 5.03 -7.66 12.66
N GLY A 104 4.30 -6.79 13.36
CA GLY A 104 3.41 -5.81 12.75
C GLY A 104 4.13 -4.87 11.79
N PHE A 105 5.25 -4.29 12.23
CA PHE A 105 6.11 -3.46 11.37
C PHE A 105 6.61 -4.23 10.14
N LEU A 106 7.09 -5.47 10.30
CA LEU A 106 7.56 -6.29 9.20
C LEU A 106 6.46 -6.61 8.18
N PHE A 107 5.24 -6.89 8.63
CA PHE A 107 4.10 -7.06 7.74
C PHE A 107 3.74 -5.79 6.97
N ILE A 108 3.84 -4.62 7.60
CA ILE A 108 3.64 -3.34 6.90
C ILE A 108 4.72 -3.14 5.82
N VAL A 109 5.99 -3.42 6.10
CA VAL A 109 7.07 -3.31 5.11
C VAL A 109 6.86 -4.31 3.96
N LEU A 110 6.49 -5.56 4.27
CA LEU A 110 6.19 -6.58 3.26
C LEU A 110 4.98 -6.19 2.39
N ALA A 111 3.95 -5.59 2.98
CA ALA A 111 2.82 -5.06 2.24
C ALA A 111 3.25 -4.05 1.17
N HIS A 112 4.08 -3.07 1.58
CA HIS A 112 4.62 -2.09 0.66
C HIS A 112 5.52 -2.73 -0.40
N LEU A 113 6.30 -3.75 -0.06
CA LEU A 113 7.11 -4.49 -1.02
C LEU A 113 6.25 -5.20 -2.08
N PHE A 114 5.17 -5.88 -1.66
CA PHE A 114 4.27 -6.55 -2.58
C PHE A 114 3.51 -5.57 -3.47
N SER A 115 3.00 -4.46 -2.92
CA SER A 115 2.39 -3.40 -3.74
C SER A 115 3.40 -2.69 -4.65
N ALA A 116 4.64 -2.47 -4.21
CA ALA A 116 5.71 -1.92 -5.04
C ALA A 116 6.10 -2.81 -6.23
N TYR A 117 5.90 -4.13 -6.10
CA TYR A 117 6.21 -5.11 -7.14
C TYR A 117 5.02 -5.40 -8.07
N GLY A 118 3.83 -5.60 -7.50
CA GLY A 118 2.66 -6.11 -8.22
C GLY A 118 1.45 -5.18 -8.20
N GLY A 119 1.59 -3.96 -7.67
CA GLY A 119 0.55 -2.95 -7.69
C GLY A 119 0.22 -2.51 -9.12
N LEU A 120 -1.06 -2.23 -9.36
CA LEU A 120 -1.50 -1.66 -10.62
C LEU A 120 -2.51 -0.56 -10.34
N LYS A 121 -2.31 0.58 -10.96
CA LYS A 121 -3.28 1.67 -11.01
C LYS A 121 -3.39 2.10 -12.46
N GLY A 122 -4.62 2.21 -12.95
CA GLY A 122 -4.87 2.65 -14.31
C GLY A 122 -6.20 3.37 -14.36
N ILE A 123 -6.26 4.45 -15.12
CA ILE A 123 -7.49 5.18 -15.38
C ILE A 123 -7.81 5.00 -16.86
N MET A 124 -9.04 4.62 -17.16
CA MET A 124 -9.51 4.45 -18.52
C MET A 124 -10.92 5.00 -18.71
N GLN A 125 -11.18 5.53 -19.91
CA GLN A 125 -12.52 5.90 -20.33
C GLN A 125 -13.19 4.67 -20.94
N VAL A 126 -14.39 4.36 -20.46
CA VAL A 126 -15.18 3.24 -20.96
C VAL A 126 -16.54 3.73 -21.43
N ASN A 127 -16.94 3.30 -22.61
CA ASN A 127 -18.27 3.53 -23.14
C ASN A 127 -19.29 2.59 -22.50
N ASP A 128 -20.56 2.96 -22.51
CA ASP A 128 -21.65 2.07 -22.12
C ASP A 128 -21.66 0.81 -23.01
N GLY A 129 -21.54 -0.38 -22.40
CA GLY A 129 -21.38 -1.66 -23.10
C GLY A 129 -19.94 -2.15 -23.25
N GLN A 130 -18.93 -1.31 -22.96
CA GLN A 130 -17.53 -1.67 -23.18
C GLN A 130 -17.03 -2.70 -22.16
N ILE A 131 -16.23 -3.66 -22.64
CA ILE A 131 -15.60 -4.70 -21.82
C ILE A 131 -14.23 -4.20 -21.34
N ILE A 132 -14.02 -4.25 -20.03
CA ILE A 132 -12.71 -4.11 -19.39
C ILE A 132 -12.09 -5.50 -19.31
N GLY A 133 -10.97 -5.71 -20.02
CA GLY A 133 -10.21 -6.95 -20.00
C GLY A 133 -9.15 -6.95 -18.89
N PHE A 134 -8.92 -8.12 -18.29
CA PHE A 134 -7.91 -8.36 -17.27
C PHE A 134 -6.78 -9.27 -17.81
N PRO A 135 -5.58 -9.28 -17.18
CA PRO A 135 -4.44 -10.05 -17.65
C PRO A 135 -4.65 -11.57 -17.73
N ASP A 136 -5.65 -12.10 -17.04
CA ASP A 136 -6.03 -13.52 -17.07
C ASP A 136 -6.96 -13.89 -18.24
N GLY A 137 -7.22 -12.95 -19.15
CA GLY A 137 -8.10 -13.12 -20.29
C GLY A 137 -9.59 -13.02 -19.94
N THR A 138 -9.94 -12.81 -18.67
CA THR A 138 -11.33 -12.53 -18.28
C THR A 138 -11.66 -11.05 -18.43
N GLY A 139 -12.94 -10.71 -18.41
CA GLY A 139 -13.39 -9.34 -18.54
C GLY A 139 -14.73 -9.10 -17.88
N VAL A 140 -15.04 -7.83 -17.65
CA VAL A 140 -16.36 -7.39 -17.19
C VAL A 140 -16.84 -6.25 -18.07
N ALA A 141 -18.13 -6.24 -18.39
CA ALA A 141 -18.75 -5.17 -19.16
C ALA A 141 -19.28 -4.08 -18.22
N VAL A 142 -18.97 -2.82 -18.53
CA VAL A 142 -19.56 -1.66 -17.84
C VAL A 142 -20.78 -1.22 -18.63
N THR A 143 -21.95 -1.28 -18.03
CA THR A 143 -23.23 -1.03 -18.71
C THR A 143 -24.11 -0.08 -17.91
N ASN A 144 -25.14 0.45 -18.55
CA ASN A 144 -26.19 1.24 -17.91
C ASN A 144 -25.62 2.42 -17.11
N ILE A 145 -24.70 3.16 -17.74
CA ILE A 145 -24.06 4.33 -17.13
C ILE A 145 -25.12 5.41 -16.93
N ARG A 146 -25.33 5.82 -15.69
CA ARG A 146 -26.34 6.81 -15.29
C ARG A 146 -25.70 7.84 -14.38
N GLY A 147 -26.21 9.06 -14.45
CA GLY A 147 -25.85 10.14 -13.54
C GLY A 147 -27.09 10.96 -13.21
N GLU A 148 -27.10 11.51 -12.01
CA GLU A 148 -28.12 12.44 -11.53
C GLU A 148 -27.50 13.84 -11.52
N GLN A 149 -28.16 14.79 -12.19
CA GLN A 149 -27.72 16.18 -12.23
C GLN A 149 -28.48 16.98 -11.18
N GLY A 150 -27.76 17.77 -10.39
CA GLY A 150 -28.34 18.72 -9.47
C GLY A 150 -28.86 19.97 -10.19
N ALA A 151 -29.49 20.87 -9.42
CA ALA A 151 -30.08 22.11 -9.93
C ALA A 151 -29.10 23.04 -10.69
N MET A 152 -27.80 22.94 -10.40
CA MET A 152 -26.74 23.71 -11.04
C MET A 152 -26.11 23.02 -12.25
N GLY A 153 -26.67 21.89 -12.72
CA GLY A 153 -26.16 21.12 -13.85
C GLY A 153 -24.94 20.24 -13.54
N MET A 154 -24.43 20.28 -12.30
CA MET A 154 -23.35 19.41 -11.82
C MET A 154 -23.90 18.02 -11.47
N LEU A 155 -23.10 16.97 -11.68
CA LEU A 155 -23.45 15.62 -11.23
C LEU A 155 -23.44 15.55 -9.70
N THR A 156 -24.54 15.10 -9.12
CA THR A 156 -24.69 14.87 -7.67
C THR A 156 -24.47 13.41 -7.30
N ASP A 157 -24.78 12.50 -8.23
CA ASP A 157 -24.51 11.06 -8.10
C ASP A 157 -24.34 10.44 -9.48
N TYR A 158 -23.67 9.29 -9.54
CA TYR A 158 -23.53 8.50 -10.75
C TYR A 158 -23.26 7.04 -10.46
N ARG A 159 -23.64 6.18 -11.40
CA ARG A 159 -23.51 4.73 -11.25
C ARG A 159 -23.38 4.04 -12.59
N ALA A 160 -22.78 2.86 -12.56
CA ALA A 160 -22.79 1.92 -13.67
C ALA A 160 -23.03 0.50 -13.16
N GLU A 161 -23.65 -0.34 -13.98
CA GLU A 161 -23.79 -1.77 -13.74
C GLU A 161 -22.57 -2.52 -14.28
N ILE A 162 -22.09 -3.49 -13.52
CA ILE A 162 -21.05 -4.42 -13.95
C ILE A 162 -21.71 -5.73 -14.34
N ARG A 163 -21.42 -6.20 -15.56
CA ARG A 163 -21.91 -7.47 -16.10
C ARG A 163 -20.77 -8.42 -16.40
N ASP A 164 -21.04 -9.72 -16.24
CA ASP A 164 -20.12 -10.77 -16.67
C ASP A 164 -20.14 -10.95 -18.20
N ASN A 165 -19.27 -11.82 -18.72
CA ASN A 165 -19.21 -12.16 -20.15
C ASN A 165 -20.48 -12.86 -20.68
N SER A 166 -21.34 -13.37 -19.80
CA SER A 166 -22.64 -13.95 -20.14
C SER A 166 -23.77 -12.91 -20.17
N GLY A 167 -23.47 -11.66 -19.82
CA GLY A 167 -24.42 -10.55 -19.79
C GLY A 167 -25.23 -10.42 -18.50
N ASN A 168 -24.95 -11.25 -17.48
CA ASN A 168 -25.62 -11.18 -16.18
C ASN A 168 -25.06 -10.03 -15.36
N ALA A 169 -25.93 -9.27 -14.68
CA ALA A 169 -25.51 -8.26 -13.72
C ALA A 169 -24.89 -8.91 -12.48
N ILE A 170 -23.62 -8.63 -12.22
CA ILE A 170 -22.87 -9.16 -11.09
C ILE A 170 -22.63 -8.12 -9.99
N GLY A 171 -22.91 -6.85 -10.27
CA GLY A 171 -22.83 -5.78 -9.29
C GLY A 171 -23.01 -4.40 -9.92
N GLY A 172 -22.79 -3.37 -9.12
CA GLY A 172 -22.77 -1.98 -9.57
C GLY A 172 -21.60 -1.24 -8.94
N ILE A 173 -21.21 -0.15 -9.60
CA ILE A 173 -20.23 0.82 -9.10
C ILE A 173 -20.87 2.19 -8.98
N SER A 174 -20.56 2.90 -7.90
CA SER A 174 -20.95 4.30 -7.67
C SER A 174 -19.90 5.00 -6.80
N PRO A 175 -19.94 6.33 -6.62
CA PRO A 175 -19.07 7.04 -5.70
C PRO A 175 -19.02 6.36 -4.32
N ASN A 176 -17.82 6.10 -3.82
CA ASN A 176 -17.55 5.41 -2.55
C ASN A 176 -18.06 3.95 -2.45
N HIS A 177 -18.61 3.38 -3.52
CA HIS A 177 -19.00 1.98 -3.61
C HIS A 177 -18.27 1.32 -4.79
N PRO A 178 -16.98 0.97 -4.61
CA PRO A 178 -16.25 0.25 -5.64
C PRO A 178 -16.75 -1.18 -5.79
N PHE A 179 -16.52 -1.75 -6.98
CA PHE A 179 -16.77 -3.16 -7.24
C PHE A 179 -15.46 -3.91 -7.28
N PHE A 180 -15.37 -5.01 -6.54
CA PHE A 180 -14.18 -5.86 -6.52
C PHE A 180 -14.40 -7.07 -7.41
N TYR A 181 -13.59 -7.18 -8.44
CA TYR A 181 -13.55 -8.33 -9.34
C TYR A 181 -12.20 -9.03 -9.19
N LYS A 182 -12.21 -10.22 -8.57
CA LYS A 182 -11.00 -10.97 -8.21
C LYS A 182 -10.07 -10.11 -7.33
N GLU A 183 -8.87 -9.80 -7.80
CA GLU A 183 -7.88 -8.96 -7.08
C GLU A 183 -7.95 -7.48 -7.48
N PHE A 184 -8.86 -7.10 -8.38
CA PHE A 184 -8.98 -5.74 -8.90
C PHE A 184 -10.18 -5.02 -8.29
N GLY A 185 -9.96 -3.81 -7.80
CA GLY A 185 -11.01 -2.86 -7.47
C GLY A 185 -11.30 -1.93 -8.65
N LEU A 186 -12.58 -1.77 -8.98
CA LEU A 186 -13.07 -0.86 -10.01
C LEU A 186 -13.77 0.31 -9.34
N TYR A 187 -13.31 1.53 -9.64
CA TYR A 187 -13.78 2.78 -9.06
C TYR A 187 -14.27 3.69 -10.17
N ILE A 188 -15.52 4.15 -10.08
CA ILE A 188 -16.02 5.19 -10.98
C ILE A 188 -15.60 6.55 -10.44
N LYS A 189 -14.93 7.34 -11.29
CA LYS A 189 -14.37 8.66 -10.92
C LYS A 189 -15.19 9.81 -11.48
N ASP A 190 -15.77 9.59 -12.65
CA ASP A 190 -16.60 10.57 -13.34
C ASP A 190 -17.48 9.87 -14.38
N VAL A 191 -18.55 10.53 -14.80
CA VAL A 191 -19.36 10.12 -15.93
C VAL A 191 -19.67 11.29 -16.84
N GLN A 192 -19.62 11.05 -18.14
CA GLN A 192 -20.14 11.96 -19.15
C GLN A 192 -21.38 11.32 -19.75
N LEU A 193 -22.52 12.01 -19.71
CA LEU A 193 -23.78 11.47 -20.23
C LEU A 193 -24.10 11.94 -21.66
N ILE A 194 -23.49 13.04 -22.10
CA ILE A 194 -23.73 13.71 -23.39
C ILE A 194 -22.38 14.10 -23.99
N PRO A 195 -22.13 13.88 -25.30
CA PRO A 195 -23.04 13.32 -26.31
C PRO A 195 -23.16 11.79 -26.26
N GLN A 196 -22.24 11.11 -25.60
CA GLN A 196 -22.25 9.66 -25.39
C GLN A 196 -22.05 9.35 -23.91
N ARG A 197 -22.59 8.21 -23.47
CA ARG A 197 -22.44 7.73 -22.10
C ARG A 197 -21.07 7.09 -21.92
N ILE A 198 -20.20 7.79 -21.22
CA ILE A 198 -18.82 7.40 -20.92
C ILE A 198 -18.64 7.46 -19.41
N ALA A 199 -17.94 6.49 -18.85
CA ALA A 199 -17.49 6.50 -17.48
C ALA A 199 -15.96 6.55 -17.43
N LEU A 200 -15.41 7.34 -16.52
CA LEU A 200 -14.00 7.29 -16.17
C LEU A 200 -13.83 6.26 -15.06
N ILE A 201 -13.23 5.12 -15.38
CA ILE A 201 -13.01 4.02 -14.44
C ILE A 201 -11.55 3.95 -14.07
N GLU A 202 -11.29 3.97 -12.77
CA GLU A 202 -10.00 3.68 -12.17
C GLU A 202 -9.97 2.21 -11.73
N ILE A 203 -8.93 1.49 -12.15
CA ILE A 203 -8.69 0.08 -11.85
C ILE A 203 -7.48 0.01 -10.92
N HIS A 204 -7.67 -0.56 -9.73
CA HIS A 204 -6.62 -0.72 -8.73
C HIS A 204 -6.39 -2.20 -8.41
N ARG A 205 -5.14 -2.60 -8.27
CA ARG A 205 -4.73 -3.88 -7.68
C ARG A 205 -3.70 -3.60 -6.60
N GLU A 206 -4.00 -4.03 -5.37
CA GLU A 206 -3.16 -3.78 -4.19
C GLU A 206 -2.85 -5.09 -3.45
N PRO A 207 -1.86 -5.86 -3.91
CA PRO A 207 -1.55 -7.18 -3.34
C PRO A 207 -1.08 -7.11 -1.87
N GLY A 208 -0.54 -5.95 -1.45
CA GLY A 208 -0.09 -5.72 -0.08
C GLY A 208 -1.20 -5.42 0.92
N ALA A 209 -2.42 -5.09 0.48
CA ALA A 209 -3.45 -4.51 1.36
C ALA A 209 -3.77 -5.37 2.60
N GLY A 210 -3.89 -6.69 2.42
CA GLY A 210 -4.13 -7.63 3.53
C GLY A 210 -2.99 -7.67 4.54
N PHE A 211 -1.73 -7.66 4.07
CA PHE A 211 -0.55 -7.60 4.93
C PHE A 211 -0.46 -6.26 5.68
N ALA A 212 -0.83 -5.16 5.04
CA ALA A 212 -0.86 -3.85 5.68
C ALA A 212 -1.87 -3.82 6.84
N LEU A 213 -3.08 -4.34 6.61
CA LEU A 213 -4.11 -4.43 7.64
C LEU A 213 -3.68 -5.33 8.81
N ALA A 214 -3.20 -6.54 8.51
CA ALA A 214 -2.72 -7.47 9.53
C ALA A 214 -1.55 -6.85 10.33
N GLY A 215 -0.61 -6.21 9.64
CA GLY A 215 0.52 -5.53 10.25
C GLY A 215 0.09 -4.38 11.17
N ALA A 216 -0.85 -3.54 10.73
CA ALA A 216 -1.40 -2.45 11.52
C ALA A 216 -2.11 -2.96 12.80
N LEU A 217 -2.91 -4.01 12.69
CA LEU A 217 -3.59 -4.62 13.84
C LEU A 217 -2.59 -5.18 14.85
N LEU A 218 -1.58 -5.95 14.39
CA LEU A 218 -0.52 -6.47 15.26
C LEU A 218 0.27 -5.34 15.92
N PHE A 219 0.64 -4.32 15.16
CA PHE A 219 1.38 -3.18 15.69
C PHE A 219 0.58 -2.47 16.79
N THR A 220 -0.71 -2.21 16.58
CA THR A 220 -1.60 -1.61 17.58
C THR A 220 -1.73 -2.49 18.82
N VAL A 221 -2.01 -3.79 18.67
CA VAL A 221 -2.13 -4.72 19.80
C VAL A 221 -0.83 -4.79 20.60
N GLY A 222 0.32 -4.87 19.93
CA GLY A 222 1.63 -4.88 20.58
C GLY A 222 1.89 -3.61 21.41
N ASN A 223 1.52 -2.43 20.88
CA ASN A 223 1.63 -1.16 21.60
C ASN A 223 0.70 -1.11 22.82
N LEU A 224 -0.56 -1.52 22.67
CA LEU A 224 -1.52 -1.56 23.78
C LEU A 224 -1.06 -2.52 24.89
N ALA A 225 -0.57 -3.70 24.53
CA ALA A 225 -0.01 -4.66 25.48
C ALA A 225 1.19 -4.08 26.23
N LEU A 226 2.10 -3.41 25.51
CA LEU A 226 3.25 -2.76 26.14
C LEU A 226 2.82 -1.67 27.13
N LEU A 227 1.88 -0.80 26.74
CA LEU A 227 1.34 0.25 27.62
C LEU A 227 0.68 -0.33 28.88
N ALA A 228 -0.10 -1.41 28.72
CA ALA A 228 -0.74 -2.11 29.84
C ALA A 228 0.31 -2.68 30.82
N THR A 229 1.38 -3.31 30.31
CA THR A 229 2.45 -3.83 31.18
C THR A 229 3.24 -2.74 31.89
N ARG A 230 3.30 -1.53 31.34
CA ARG A 230 4.05 -0.40 31.91
C ARG A 230 3.30 0.31 33.02
N ARG A 231 1.96 0.31 33.00
CA ARG A 231 1.10 0.86 34.07
C ARG A 231 1.07 0.02 35.34
N GLY A 232 1.42 -1.25 35.25
CA GLY A 232 1.48 -2.17 36.41
C GLY A 232 2.81 -2.16 37.17
N ARG A 233 3.71 -1.21 36.87
CA ARG A 233 4.96 -0.94 37.57
C ARG A 233 4.93 0.46 38.14
#